data_AF-A0A9D2F1K6-F1
#
_entry.id   AF-A0A9D2F1K6-F1
#
_cell.length_a   1.000
_cell.length_b   1.000
_cell.length_c   1.000
_cell.angle_alpha   90.00
_cell.angle_beta   90.00
_cell.angle_gamma   90.00
#
_symmetry.space_group_name_H-M   'P 1'
#
loop_
_entity.id
_entity.type
_entity.pdbx_description
1 polymer ?
#
loop_
_entity_poly.entity_id
_entity_poly.type
_entity_poly.pdbx_seq_one_letter_code
_entity_poly.pdbx_strand_id
1 'polypeptide(L)' 'MGERVTTDQIKMARTVDIISYMKQYEPEELIRTGPHDYKTATHSSLCISDNGLWHWYSRGIGGRGALNYLIQVNGGLRL' A
#
# COMPACT_ATOMS: atom_id res chain seq x y z
N MET A 1 -0.73 5.38 13.52
CA MET A 1 -1.81 5.08 12.55
C MET A 1 -2.34 3.71 12.89
N GLY A 2 -3.56 3.65 13.41
CA GLY A 2 -4.18 2.40 13.86
C GLY A 2 -5.68 2.50 13.71
N GLU A 3 -6.13 3.01 12.56
CA GLU A 3 -7.51 2.83 12.15
C GLU A 3 -7.64 1.44 11.54
N ARG A 4 -8.67 0.70 11.96
CA ARG A 4 -8.89 -0.67 11.53
C ARG A 4 -9.24 -0.66 10.05
N VAL A 5 -8.59 -1.50 9.25
CA VAL A 5 -8.94 -1.68 7.84
C VAL A 5 -10.42 -2.08 7.73
N THR A 6 -11.19 -1.34 6.93
CA THR A 6 -12.63 -1.59 6.80
C THR A 6 -12.92 -2.77 5.86
N THR A 7 -14.12 -3.35 5.97
CA THR A 7 -14.53 -4.43 5.05
C THR A 7 -14.53 -3.97 3.59
N ASP A 8 -14.91 -2.72 3.33
CA ASP A 8 -14.88 -2.15 1.99
C ASP A 8 -13.45 -1.97 1.46
N GLN A 9 -12.52 -1.52 2.30
CA GLN A 9 -11.09 -1.49 1.95
C GLN A 9 -10.57 -2.88 1.61
N ILE A 10 -10.93 -3.93 2.38
CA ILE A 10 -10.53 -5.31 2.08
C ILE A 10 -11.12 -5.80 0.76
N LYS A 11 -12.42 -5.55 0.52
CA LYS A 11 -13.09 -5.95 -0.74
C LYS A 11 -12.46 -5.26 -1.94
N MET A 12 -12.21 -3.96 -1.83
CA MET A 12 -11.57 -3.18 -2.89
C MET A 12 -10.13 -3.66 -3.12
N ALA A 13 -9.34 -3.83 -2.05
CA ALA A 13 -7.95 -4.27 -2.14
C ALA A 13 -7.77 -5.68 -2.72
N ARG A 14 -8.83 -6.50 -2.74
CA ARG A 14 -8.87 -7.80 -3.43
C ARG A 14 -9.02 -7.67 -4.95
N THR A 15 -9.58 -6.57 -5.44
CA THR A 15 -9.93 -6.40 -6.85
C THR A 15 -9.06 -5.37 -7.57
N VAL A 16 -8.40 -4.47 -6.84
CA VAL A 16 -7.59 -3.39 -7.41
C VAL A 16 -6.09 -3.49 -7.08
N ASP A 17 -5.28 -2.79 -7.86
CA ASP A 17 -3.86 -2.62 -7.59
C ASP A 17 -3.61 -1.65 -6.42
N ILE A 18 -2.39 -1.70 -5.84
CA ILE A 18 -2.01 -0.89 -4.68
C ILE A 18 -2.10 0.62 -4.95
N ILE A 19 -1.77 1.09 -6.14
CA ILE A 19 -1.81 2.53 -6.45
C ILE A 19 -3.24 3.01 -6.52
N SER A 20 -4.13 2.26 -7.18
CA SER A 20 -5.56 2.57 -7.23
C SER A 20 -6.18 2.57 -5.84
N TYR A 21 -5.83 1.59 -5.00
CA TYR A 21 -6.24 1.56 -3.59
C TYR A 21 -5.77 2.81 -2.83
N MET A 22 -4.47 3.13 -2.89
CA MET A 22 -3.91 4.26 -2.15
C MET A 22 -4.47 5.59 -2.64
N LYS A 23 -4.64 5.79 -3.95
CA LYS A 23 -5.30 6.99 -4.48
C LYS A 23 -6.72 7.19 -3.93
N GLN A 24 -7.44 6.10 -3.67
CA GLN A 24 -8.82 6.14 -3.18
C GLN A 24 -8.90 6.40 -1.67
N TYR A 25 -8.03 5.79 -0.87
CA TYR A 25 -8.16 5.78 0.59
C TYR A 25 -7.05 6.53 1.34
N GLU A 26 -5.86 6.64 0.75
CA GLU A 26 -4.65 7.22 1.36
C GLU A 26 -3.87 8.08 0.33
N PRO A 27 -4.51 9.01 -0.41
CA PRO A 27 -3.85 9.71 -1.52
C PRO A 27 -2.69 10.59 -1.06
N GLU A 28 -2.75 11.08 0.18
CA GLU A 28 -1.70 11.87 0.82
C GLU A 28 -0.45 11.06 1.16
N GLU A 29 -0.60 9.75 1.34
CA GLU A 29 0.55 8.86 1.51
C GLU A 29 1.25 8.63 0.16
N LEU A 30 0.57 8.66 -0.97
CA LEU A 30 1.16 8.31 -2.25
C LEU A 30 1.95 9.47 -2.89
N ILE A 31 3.27 9.49 -2.67
CA ILE A 31 4.19 10.49 -3.25
C ILE A 31 4.88 9.93 -4.49
N ARG A 32 4.71 10.55 -5.65
CA ARG A 32 5.40 10.15 -6.89
C ARG A 32 6.86 10.58 -6.85
N THR A 33 7.78 9.63 -7.06
CA THR A 33 9.23 9.88 -7.06
C THR A 33 9.91 9.64 -8.40
N GLY A 34 9.22 9.00 -9.34
CA GLY A 34 9.71 8.77 -10.70
C GLY A 34 8.57 8.56 -11.69
N PRO A 35 8.88 8.27 -12.97
CA PRO A 35 7.87 8.01 -13.99
C PRO A 35 6.90 6.89 -13.60
N HIS A 36 7.45 5.83 -12.99
CA HIS A 36 6.76 4.58 -12.64
C HIS A 36 6.86 4.23 -11.15
N ASP A 37 7.45 5.12 -10.34
CA ASP A 37 7.79 4.83 -8.94
C ASP A 37 7.18 5.85 -7.98
N TYR A 38 6.73 5.33 -6.85
CA TYR A 38 6.09 6.04 -5.76
C TYR A 38 6.71 5.61 -4.44
N LYS A 39 6.57 6.48 -3.43
CA LYS A 39 6.91 6.22 -2.04
C LYS A 39 5.76 6.65 -1.15
N THR A 40 5.76 6.16 0.09
CA THR A 40 4.81 6.67 1.09
C THR A 40 5.35 7.88 1.84
N ALA A 41 4.49 8.84 2.16
CA ALA A 41 4.85 10.04 2.90
C ALA A 41 5.38 9.70 4.29
N THR A 42 4.70 8.77 4.98
CA THR A 42 5.07 8.33 6.34
C THR A 42 6.20 7.29 6.33
N HIS A 43 6.27 6.42 5.32
CA HIS A 43 7.34 5.43 5.17
C HIS A 43 8.14 5.67 3.89
N SER A 44 9.11 6.58 3.95
CA SER A 44 9.98 6.94 2.81
C SER A 44 10.86 5.79 2.27
N SER A 45 10.94 4.68 3.02
CA SER A 45 11.61 3.44 2.61
C SER A 45 10.66 2.38 2.05
N LEU A 46 9.36 2.66 1.99
CA LEU A 46 8.39 1.87 1.26
C LEU A 46 8.27 2.44 -0.15
N CYS A 47 8.73 1.67 -1.13
CA CYS A 47 8.61 1.99 -2.55
C CYS A 47 7.51 1.17 -3.19
N ILE A 48 6.80 1.75 -4.14
CA ILE A 48 5.70 1.16 -4.90
C ILE A 48 5.95 1.45 -6.38
N SER A 49 5.89 0.42 -7.21
CA SER A 49 6.01 0.54 -8.66
C SER A 49 4.64 0.39 -9.32
N ASP A 50 4.46 1.01 -10.49
CA ASP A 50 3.21 1.00 -11.25
C ASP A 50 2.72 -0.38 -11.72
N ASN A 51 3.62 -1.37 -11.76
CA ASN A 51 3.30 -2.78 -11.97
C ASN A 51 2.64 -3.48 -10.76
N GLY A 52 2.41 -2.72 -9.69
CA GLY A 52 1.75 -3.15 -8.46
C GLY A 52 2.67 -3.85 -7.46
N LEU A 53 3.98 -3.86 -7.69
CA LEU A 53 4.97 -4.33 -6.72
C LEU A 53 5.25 -3.25 -5.69
N TRP A 54 5.54 -3.67 -4.46
CA TRP A 54 5.99 -2.78 -3.42
C TRP A 54 7.03 -3.45 -2.52
N HIS A 55 7.93 -2.66 -1.95
CA HIS A 55 8.98 -3.14 -1.06
C HIS A 55 9.25 -2.12 0.05
N TRP A 56 9.15 -2.56 1.29
CA TRP A 56 9.56 -1.82 2.48
C TRP A 56 11.00 -2.16 2.86
N TYR A 57 11.95 -1.39 2.33
CA TYR A 57 13.39 -1.69 2.45
C TYR A 57 13.89 -1.76 3.89
N SER A 58 13.42 -0.88 4.78
CA SER A 58 13.86 -0.89 6.19
C SER A 58 13.30 -2.06 7.01
N ARG A 59 12.24 -2.71 6.54
CA ARG A 59 11.63 -3.90 7.16
C ARG A 59 12.01 -5.20 6.44
N GLY A 60 12.58 -5.12 5.24
CA GLY A 60 12.92 -6.29 4.42
C GLY A 60 11.70 -7.10 3.95
N ILE A 61 10.53 -6.45 3.82
CA ILE A 61 9.28 -7.10 3.39
C ILE A 61 8.76 -6.47 2.12
N GLY A 62 8.24 -7.29 1.22
CA GLY A 62 7.67 -6.82 -0.03
C GLY A 62 6.55 -7.72 -0.50
N GLY A 63 5.88 -7.29 -1.55
CA GLY A 63 4.74 -8.01 -2.07
C GLY A 63 4.16 -7.36 -3.32
N ARG A 64 2.98 -7.85 -3.69
CA ARG A 64 2.25 -7.37 -4.85
C ARG A 64 0.79 -7.13 -4.48
N GLY A 65 0.26 -6.02 -4.97
CA GLY A 65 -1.16 -5.67 -4.83
C GLY A 65 -1.53 -5.06 -3.49
N ALA A 66 -2.74 -4.47 -3.47
CA ALA A 66 -3.26 -3.71 -2.35
C ALA A 66 -3.51 -4.58 -1.10
N LEU A 67 -4.10 -5.76 -1.27
CA LEU A 67 -4.43 -6.62 -0.13
C LEU A 67 -3.18 -7.03 0.66
N ASN A 68 -2.10 -7.41 -0.05
CA ASN A 68 -0.86 -7.81 0.60
C ASN A 68 -0.22 -6.63 1.35
N TYR A 69 -0.29 -5.43 0.79
CA TYR A 69 0.12 -4.20 1.47
C TYR A 69 -0.66 -3.98 2.77
N LEU A 70 -1.99 -4.11 2.76
CA LEU A 70 -2.80 -3.91 3.96
C LEU A 70 -2.49 -4.91 5.09
N ILE A 71 -2.21 -6.15 4.74
CA ILE A 71 -1.81 -7.19 5.71
C ILE A 71 -0.47 -6.83 6.35
N GLN A 72 0.51 -6.46 5.53
CA GLN A 72 1.91 -6.36 5.94
C GLN A 72 2.32 -4.98 6.46
N VAL A 73 1.71 -3.90 5.96
CA VAL A 73 2.06 -2.51 6.27
C VAL A 73 1.08 -1.91 7.26
N ASN A 74 -0.23 -2.02 6.99
CA ASN A 74 -1.27 -1.46 7.87
C ASN A 74 -1.62 -2.39 9.04
N GLY A 75 -1.03 -3.59 9.11
CA GLY A 75 -1.09 -4.49 10.26
C GLY A 75 -2.47 -5.10 10.56
N GLY A 76 -3.40 -5.12 9.60
CA GLY A 76 -4.82 -5.29 9.91
C GLY A 76 -5.59 -6.23 8.99
N LEU A 77 -5.38 -7.54 9.12
CA LEU A 77 -6.42 -8.53 8.83
C LEU A 77 -6.52 -9.47 10.04
N ARG A 78 -7.35 -9.10 11.02
CA ARG A 78 -7.92 -10.12 11.91
C ARG A 78 -9.10 -10.73 11.15
N LEU A 79 -8.85 -11.89 10.54
CA LEU A 79 -9.90 -12.78 10.03
C LEU A 79 -10.80 -13.22 11.18
#